data_AF-A0A952VU59-F1
#
_entry.id   AF-A0A952VU59-F1
#
_cell.length_a   1.000
_cell.length_b   1.000
_cell.length_c   1.000
_cell.angle_alpha   90.00
_cell.angle_beta   90.00
_cell.angle_gamma   90.00
#
_symmetry.space_group_name_H-M   'P 1'
#
loop_
_entity.id
_entity.type
_entity.pdbx_description
1 polymer ?
#
loop_
_entity_poly.entity_id
_entity_poly.type
_entity_poly.pdbx_seq_one_letter_code
_entity_poly.pdbx_strand_id
1 'polypeptide(L)'
;MTDSSTFTRPIGAHLIRYAVATVLLLGGLYYAWTTLPSTTPPRDKREAEALALVQSHPAIGHPTILKAMHEHVRMMKDRGRGVRLGEWRVKYVEGDIYEIRVQLRDQGMRDQWFEREFIWHAHLELKKVNAASLPADGVTPKAPDTDQQPVPELTAPSRS
;
A
#
# COMPACT_ATOMS: atom_id res chain seq x y z
N MET A 1 -62.82 32.05 54.66
CA MET A 1 -61.51 31.37 54.65
C MET A 1 -61.35 30.70 53.31
N THR A 2 -60.21 30.94 52.70
CA THR A 2 -59.77 30.66 51.33
C THR A 2 -59.60 29.18 51.05
N ASP A 3 -59.82 28.76 49.79
CA ASP A 3 -58.80 27.97 49.08
C ASP A 3 -59.02 28.02 47.57
N SER A 4 -58.05 28.59 46.87
CA SER A 4 -57.95 28.67 45.42
C SER A 4 -56.76 27.82 45.00
N SER A 5 -56.99 26.53 44.73
CA SER A 5 -55.98 25.62 44.22
C SER A 5 -55.79 25.84 42.71
N THR A 6 -54.69 26.51 42.37
CA THR A 6 -54.24 26.80 41.01
C THR A 6 -53.93 25.52 40.24
N PHE A 7 -54.61 25.37 39.10
CA PHE A 7 -54.49 24.28 38.14
C PHE A 7 -53.13 24.37 37.41
N THR A 8 -52.09 23.76 37.97
CA THR A 8 -50.76 23.70 37.35
C THR A 8 -50.81 22.70 36.18
N ARG A 9 -50.95 23.23 34.97
CA ARG A 9 -50.95 22.51 33.69
C ARG A 9 -49.75 21.55 33.52
N PRO A 10 -49.89 20.45 32.76
CA PRO A 10 -48.86 19.43 32.49
C PRO A 10 -47.70 19.88 31.57
N ILE A 11 -47.44 21.19 31.47
CA ILE A 11 -46.46 21.76 30.53
C ILE A 11 -45.01 21.39 30.92
N GLY A 12 -44.73 21.30 32.22
CA GLY A 12 -43.38 20.97 32.72
C GLY A 12 -42.92 19.55 32.35
N ALA A 13 -43.84 18.58 32.34
CA ALA A 13 -43.51 17.19 31.99
C ALA A 13 -43.11 17.04 30.52
N HIS A 14 -43.76 17.78 29.61
CA HIS A 14 -43.41 17.79 28.20
C HIS A 14 -42.03 18.40 27.96
N LEU A 15 -41.71 19.52 28.62
CA LEU A 15 -40.40 20.17 28.54
C LEU A 15 -39.26 19.24 28.99
N ILE A 16 -39.43 18.54 30.12
CA ILE A 16 -38.44 17.57 30.62
C ILE A 16 -38.25 16.43 29.62
N ARG A 17 -39.35 15.92 29.05
CA ARG A 17 -39.30 14.81 28.09
C ARG A 17 -38.55 15.20 26.81
N TYR A 18 -38.75 16.42 26.30
CA TYR A 18 -38.00 16.94 25.15
C TYR A 18 -36.54 17.19 25.47
N ALA A 19 -36.22 17.68 26.67
CA ALA A 19 -34.83 17.87 27.11
C ALA A 19 -34.08 16.53 27.16
N VAL A 20 -34.68 15.50 27.77
CA VAL A 20 -34.10 14.15 27.83
C VAL A 20 -33.96 13.55 26.44
N ALA A 21 -34.99 13.67 25.59
CA ALA A 21 -34.93 13.18 24.21
C ALA A 21 -33.80 13.85 23.41
N THR A 22 -33.61 15.16 23.58
CA THR A 22 -32.54 15.94 22.93
C THR A 22 -31.17 15.48 23.40
N VAL A 23 -30.98 15.27 24.70
CA VAL A 23 -29.71 14.78 25.26
C VAL A 23 -29.41 13.37 24.76
N LEU A 24 -30.40 12.48 24.70
CA LEU A 24 -30.23 11.13 24.16
C LEU A 24 -29.91 11.15 22.65
N LEU A 25 -30.56 12.03 21.88
CA LEU A 25 -30.28 12.21 20.46
C LEU A 25 -28.85 12.71 20.24
N LEU A 26 -28.43 13.75 20.97
CA LEU A 26 -27.08 14.30 20.88
C LEU A 26 -26.03 13.30 21.35
N GLY A 27 -26.27 12.59 22.45
CA GLY A 27 -25.40 11.54 22.96
C GLY A 27 -25.27 10.38 21.99
N GLY A 28 -26.39 9.94 21.40
CA GLY A 28 -26.40 8.90 20.36
C GLY A 28 -25.67 9.33 19.10
N LEU A 29 -25.84 10.58 18.66
CA LEU A 29 -25.16 11.12 17.49
C LEU A 29 -23.64 11.29 17.73
N TYR A 30 -23.25 11.75 18.92
CA TYR A 30 -21.85 11.84 19.35
C TYR A 30 -21.21 10.45 19.47
N TYR A 31 -21.92 9.49 20.06
CA TYR A 31 -21.47 8.11 20.15
C TYR A 31 -21.29 7.50 18.77
N ALA A 32 -22.26 7.69 17.87
CA ALA A 32 -22.16 7.25 16.49
C ALA A 32 -20.93 7.88 15.80
N TRP A 33 -20.71 9.20 15.95
CA TRP A 33 -19.56 9.89 15.36
C TRP A 33 -18.22 9.34 15.85
N THR A 34 -18.10 9.10 17.16
CA THR A 34 -16.88 8.57 17.78
C THR A 34 -16.63 7.09 17.53
N THR A 35 -17.66 6.34 17.10
CA THR A 35 -17.56 4.91 16.78
C THR A 35 -17.59 4.62 15.28
N LEU A 36 -17.55 5.64 14.40
CA LEU A 36 -17.33 5.38 12.98
C LEU A 36 -16.02 4.58 12.84
N PRO A 37 -16.07 3.35 12.30
CA PRO A 37 -14.87 2.58 12.06
C PRO A 37 -13.95 3.41 11.18
N SER A 38 -12.70 3.59 11.59
CA SER A 38 -11.69 4.21 10.74
C SER A 38 -11.65 3.46 9.41
N THR A 39 -11.75 4.19 8.31
CA THR A 39 -11.69 3.66 6.94
C THR A 39 -10.31 3.11 6.57
N THR A 40 -9.34 3.19 7.49
CA THR A 40 -8.01 2.61 7.34
C THR A 40 -8.12 1.09 7.41
N PRO A 41 -7.74 0.37 6.33
CA PRO A 41 -7.72 -1.08 6.35
C PRO A 41 -6.82 -1.61 7.47
N PRO A 42 -7.15 -2.76 8.07
CA PRO A 42 -6.25 -3.46 8.98
C PRO A 42 -4.87 -3.67 8.35
N ARG A 43 -3.83 -3.66 9.19
CA ARG A 43 -2.43 -3.80 8.76
C ARG A 43 -2.19 -4.99 7.85
N ASP A 44 -2.77 -6.15 8.17
CA ASP A 44 -2.63 -7.37 7.35
C ASP A 44 -3.15 -7.19 5.92
N LYS A 45 -4.20 -6.37 5.73
CA LYS A 45 -4.71 -6.07 4.38
C LYS A 45 -3.75 -5.18 3.60
N ARG A 46 -3.13 -4.19 4.26
CA ARG A 46 -2.13 -3.32 3.64
C ARG A 46 -0.85 -4.07 3.30
N GLU A 47 -0.43 -5.01 4.14
CA GLU A 47 0.72 -5.88 3.86
C GLU A 47 0.45 -6.79 2.65
N ALA A 48 -0.75 -7.38 2.55
CA ALA A 48 -1.17 -8.17 1.39
C ALA A 48 -1.26 -7.32 0.12
N GLU A 49 -1.78 -6.09 0.22
CA GLU A 49 -1.84 -5.15 -0.89
C GLU A 49 -0.45 -4.74 -1.37
N ALA A 50 0.49 -4.50 -0.45
CA ALA A 50 1.87 -4.17 -0.78
C ALA A 50 2.57 -5.34 -1.50
N LEU A 51 2.37 -6.56 -1.02
CA LEU A 51 2.87 -7.75 -1.69
C LEU A 51 2.29 -7.90 -3.10
N ALA A 52 0.96 -7.75 -3.23
CA ALA A 52 0.28 -7.83 -4.51
C ALA A 52 0.81 -6.77 -5.48
N LEU A 53 1.01 -5.53 -5.00
CA LEU A 53 1.54 -4.42 -5.78
C LEU A 53 2.91 -4.77 -6.37
N VAL A 54 3.83 -5.33 -5.58
CA VAL A 54 5.15 -5.77 -6.08
C VAL A 54 5.01 -6.94 -7.05
N GLN A 55 4.21 -7.96 -6.71
CA GLN A 55 4.06 -9.15 -7.55
C GLN A 55 3.44 -8.85 -8.93
N SER A 56 2.50 -7.90 -9.00
CA SER A 56 1.86 -7.46 -10.24
C SER A 56 2.60 -6.33 -10.95
N HIS A 57 3.65 -5.77 -10.35
CA HIS A 57 4.39 -4.67 -10.98
C HIS A 57 5.07 -5.15 -12.27
N PRO A 58 5.12 -4.34 -13.33
CA PRO A 58 5.85 -4.67 -14.55
C PRO A 58 7.31 -5.04 -14.27
N ALA A 59 7.85 -5.97 -15.06
CA ALA A 59 9.25 -6.38 -14.97
C ALA A 59 9.96 -6.23 -16.31
N ILE A 60 11.28 -6.10 -16.29
CA ILE A 60 12.08 -6.05 -17.51
C ILE A 60 11.93 -7.40 -18.25
N GLY A 61 11.44 -7.36 -19.49
CA GLY A 61 11.24 -8.56 -20.32
C GLY A 61 10.08 -9.46 -19.91
N HIS A 62 9.29 -9.10 -18.89
CA HIS A 62 8.19 -9.91 -18.39
C HIS A 62 6.98 -9.05 -17.97
N PRO A 63 5.75 -9.55 -18.09
CA PRO A 63 4.56 -8.78 -17.74
C PRO A 63 4.51 -8.40 -16.26
N THR A 64 5.04 -9.23 -15.36
CA THR A 64 5.09 -8.94 -13.93
C THR A 64 6.37 -9.46 -13.26
N ILE A 65 6.74 -8.88 -12.11
CA ILE A 65 7.87 -9.35 -11.29
C ILE A 65 7.68 -10.82 -10.90
N LEU A 66 6.46 -11.20 -10.46
CA LEU A 66 6.18 -12.59 -10.12
C LEU A 66 6.45 -13.54 -11.30
N LYS A 67 6.03 -13.15 -12.51
CA LYS A 67 6.29 -13.92 -13.73
C LYS A 67 7.79 -14.01 -14.02
N ALA A 68 8.52 -12.89 -13.91
CA ALA A 68 9.96 -12.86 -14.14
C ALA A 68 10.71 -13.82 -13.20
N MET A 69 10.38 -13.82 -11.91
CA MET A 69 10.99 -14.71 -10.92
C MET A 69 10.69 -16.19 -11.21
N HIS A 70 9.45 -16.52 -11.56
CA HIS A 70 9.07 -17.90 -11.91
C HIS A 70 9.74 -18.38 -13.21
N GLU A 71 9.81 -17.54 -14.24
CA GLU A 71 10.50 -17.90 -15.49
C GLU A 71 12.01 -18.06 -15.27
N HIS A 72 12.63 -17.25 -14.41
CA HIS A 72 14.02 -17.45 -14.02
C HIS A 72 14.25 -18.82 -13.37
N VAL A 73 13.41 -19.19 -12.40
CA VAL A 73 13.45 -20.51 -11.75
C VAL A 73 13.26 -21.64 -12.77
N ARG A 74 12.29 -21.49 -13.67
CA ARG A 74 12.03 -22.46 -14.74
C ARG A 74 13.24 -22.63 -15.66
N MET A 75 13.79 -21.53 -16.16
CA MET A 75 14.97 -21.53 -17.03
C MET A 75 16.18 -22.20 -16.36
N MET A 76 16.38 -21.97 -15.06
CA MET A 76 17.48 -22.62 -14.32
C MET A 76 17.26 -24.13 -14.20
N LYS A 77 16.03 -24.55 -13.89
CA LYS A 77 15.65 -25.97 -13.82
C LYS A 77 15.79 -26.67 -15.18
N ASP A 78 15.33 -26.04 -16.26
CA ASP A 78 15.41 -26.59 -17.63
C ASP A 78 16.87 -26.78 -18.10
N ARG A 79 17.79 -25.98 -17.55
CA ARG A 79 19.24 -26.12 -17.77
C ARG A 79 19.91 -27.14 -16.83
N GLY A 80 19.14 -27.86 -16.03
CA GLY A 80 19.65 -28.85 -15.06
C GLY A 80 20.38 -28.23 -13.86
N ARG A 81 20.18 -26.94 -13.58
CA ARG A 81 20.84 -26.24 -12.47
C ARG A 81 19.93 -26.12 -11.25
N GLY A 82 20.51 -26.28 -10.06
CA GLY A 82 19.81 -26.06 -8.80
C GLY A 82 19.34 -24.61 -8.67
N VAL A 83 18.08 -24.44 -8.28
CA VAL A 83 17.50 -23.13 -7.97
C VAL A 83 16.45 -23.28 -6.87
N ARG A 84 16.41 -22.32 -5.95
CA ARG A 84 15.41 -22.26 -4.88
C ARG A 84 14.96 -20.82 -4.70
N LEU A 85 13.68 -20.58 -4.90
CA LEU A 85 13.02 -19.32 -4.54
C LEU A 85 12.48 -19.47 -3.12
N GLY A 86 12.90 -18.58 -2.23
CA GLY A 86 12.42 -18.49 -0.87
C GLY A 86 11.04 -17.86 -0.78
N GLU A 87 10.56 -17.71 0.45
CA GLU A 87 9.26 -17.09 0.71
C GLU A 87 9.32 -15.57 0.54
N TRP A 88 8.20 -15.01 0.09
CA TRP A 88 7.98 -13.58 0.08
C TRP A 88 7.71 -13.09 1.50
N ARG A 89 8.47 -12.09 1.95
CA ARG A 89 8.32 -11.47 3.26
C ARG A 89 7.94 -10.02 3.09
N VAL A 90 7.03 -9.54 3.93
CA VAL A 90 6.58 -8.15 3.94
C VAL A 90 6.95 -7.54 5.30
N LYS A 91 7.52 -6.35 5.28
CA LYS A 91 7.88 -5.59 6.47
C LYS A 91 7.39 -4.17 6.32
N TYR A 92 6.61 -3.71 7.29
CA TYR A 92 6.26 -2.29 7.39
C TYR A 92 7.52 -1.46 7.66
N VAL A 93 7.68 -0.35 6.92
CA VAL A 93 8.79 0.60 7.11
C VAL A 93 8.25 1.86 7.78
N GLU A 94 7.51 2.69 7.04
CA GLU A 94 7.00 3.97 7.50
C GLU A 94 5.82 4.44 6.64
N GLY A 95 4.79 5.02 7.26
CA GLY A 95 3.62 5.58 6.58
C GLY A 95 2.90 4.52 5.73
N ASP A 96 2.93 4.71 4.41
CA ASP A 96 2.37 3.78 3.43
C ASP A 96 3.45 3.06 2.61
N ILE A 97 4.65 2.95 3.18
CA ILE A 97 5.81 2.27 2.59
C ILE A 97 6.01 0.91 3.26
N TYR A 98 6.02 -0.12 2.42
CA TYR A 98 6.28 -1.50 2.82
C TYR A 98 7.49 -2.04 2.07
N GLU A 99 8.30 -2.82 2.75
CA GLU A 99 9.44 -3.51 2.18
C GLU A 99 9.08 -4.96 1.90
N ILE A 100 9.24 -5.37 0.65
CA ILE A 100 8.99 -6.73 0.20
C ILE A 100 10.35 -7.37 -0.08
N ARG A 101 10.59 -8.54 0.51
CA ARG A 101 11.83 -9.30 0.36
C ARG A 101 11.56 -10.69 -0.17
N VAL A 102 12.44 -11.19 -1.04
CA VAL A 102 12.49 -12.59 -1.42
C VAL A 102 13.95 -13.02 -1.62
N GLN A 103 14.29 -14.21 -1.12
CA GLN A 103 15.61 -14.79 -1.31
C GLN A 103 15.59 -15.73 -2.50
N LEU A 104 16.58 -15.65 -3.38
CA LEU A 104 16.79 -16.60 -4.47
C LEU A 104 18.17 -17.20 -4.31
N ARG A 105 18.22 -18.53 -4.36
CA ARG A 105 19.48 -19.28 -4.34
C ARG A 105 19.63 -20.03 -5.64
N ASP A 106 20.68 -19.73 -6.40
CA ASP A 106 20.92 -20.30 -7.73
C ASP A 106 22.32 -20.92 -7.84
N GLN A 107 22.39 -22.05 -8.55
CA GLN A 107 23.65 -22.76 -8.82
C GLN A 107 24.28 -22.20 -10.09
N GLY A 108 25.51 -21.69 -9.96
CA GLY A 108 26.31 -21.20 -11.07
C GLY A 108 26.86 -22.34 -11.94
N MET A 109 27.66 -21.97 -12.94
CA MET A 109 28.23 -22.92 -13.92
C MET A 109 29.32 -23.83 -13.34
N ARG A 110 29.92 -23.46 -12.20
CA ARG A 110 30.99 -24.20 -11.52
C ARG A 110 30.50 -24.87 -10.23
N ASP A 111 29.23 -25.23 -10.17
CA ASP A 111 28.55 -25.79 -8.99
C ASP A 111 28.63 -24.92 -7.71
N GLN A 112 28.97 -23.64 -7.87
CA GLN A 112 28.93 -22.66 -6.79
C GLN A 112 27.48 -22.23 -6.54
N TRP A 113 27.08 -22.19 -5.28
CA TRP A 113 25.81 -21.60 -4.87
C TRP A 113 25.95 -20.10 -4.67
N PHE A 114 25.04 -19.34 -5.26
CA PHE A 114 24.88 -17.92 -5.03
C PHE A 114 23.55 -17.68 -4.31
N GLU A 115 23.56 -16.76 -3.37
CA GLU A 115 22.36 -16.29 -2.68
C GLU A 115 22.17 -14.81 -3.01
N ARG A 116 20.94 -14.46 -3.40
CA ARG A 116 20.55 -13.12 -3.82
C ARG A 116 19.30 -12.72 -3.07
N GLU A 117 19.39 -11.64 -2.33
CA GLU A 117 18.23 -11.02 -1.71
C GLU A 117 17.68 -9.95 -2.66
N PHE A 118 16.40 -10.07 -2.98
CA PHE A 118 15.66 -9.08 -3.73
C PHE A 118 14.80 -8.30 -2.74
N ILE A 119 14.95 -6.98 -2.76
CA ILE A 119 14.26 -6.04 -1.88
C ILE A 119 13.60 -4.96 -2.73
N TRP A 120 12.32 -4.73 -2.48
CA TRP A 120 11.54 -3.64 -3.06
C TRP A 120 10.86 -2.80 -1.98
N HIS A 121 10.73 -1.50 -2.23
CA HIS A 121 9.85 -0.63 -1.47
C HIS A 121 8.57 -0.36 -2.26
N ALA A 122 7.44 -0.76 -1.70
CA ALA A 122 6.11 -0.54 -2.21
C ALA A 122 5.50 0.68 -1.52
N HIS A 123 5.22 1.73 -2.29
CA HIS A 123 4.52 2.92 -1.84
C HIS A 123 3.03 2.75 -2.18
N LEU A 124 2.21 2.43 -1.18
CA LEU A 124 0.79 2.10 -1.39
C LEU A 124 -0.04 3.29 -1.88
N GLU A 125 0.24 4.51 -1.41
CA GLU A 125 -0.44 5.74 -1.84
C GLU A 125 -0.12 6.07 -3.31
N LEU A 126 1.16 6.02 -3.67
CA LEU A 126 1.65 6.37 -5.01
C LEU A 126 1.50 5.23 -6.01
N LYS A 127 1.08 4.03 -5.57
CA LYS A 127 1.06 2.79 -6.36
C LYS A 127 2.39 2.54 -7.09
N LYS A 128 3.50 2.88 -6.43
CA LYS A 128 4.85 2.83 -6.99
C LYS A 128 5.66 1.73 -6.33
N VAL A 129 6.48 1.04 -7.11
CA VAL A 129 7.44 0.05 -6.64
C VAL A 129 8.83 0.53 -7.00
N ASN A 130 9.72 0.60 -6.01
CA ASN A 130 11.11 0.98 -6.18
C ASN A 130 12.00 -0.21 -5.81
N ALA A 131 13.03 -0.46 -6.62
CA ALA A 131 14.07 -1.42 -6.26
C ALA A 131 14.92 -0.86 -5.11
N ALA A 132 15.12 -1.65 -4.07
CA ALA A 132 15.94 -1.30 -2.90
C ALA A 132 17.18 -2.19 -2.76
N SER A 133 17.45 -3.04 -3.76
CA SER A 133 18.62 -3.93 -3.83
C SER A 133 19.10 -4.05 -5.26
N LEU A 134 20.40 -4.33 -5.46
CA LEU A 134 20.98 -4.50 -6.80
C LEU A 134 20.29 -5.60 -7.63
N PRO A 135 19.96 -6.79 -7.08
CA PRO A 135 19.24 -7.80 -7.86
C PRO A 135 17.83 -7.34 -8.27
N ALA A 136 17.13 -6.61 -7.40
CA ALA A 136 15.81 -6.08 -7.71
C ALA A 136 15.86 -4.99 -8.79
N ASP A 137 16.91 -4.17 -8.83
CA ASP A 137 17.12 -3.14 -9.86
C ASP A 137 17.24 -3.75 -11.26
N GLY A 138 17.88 -4.92 -11.38
CA GLY A 138 17.99 -5.67 -12.63
C GLY A 138 16.68 -6.26 -13.16
N VAL A 139 15.60 -6.28 -12.35
CA VAL A 139 14.28 -6.82 -12.73
C VAL A 139 13.23 -5.72 -12.84
N THR A 140 13.39 -4.63 -12.11
CA THR A 140 12.40 -3.55 -12.01
C THR A 140 12.65 -2.54 -13.13
N PRO A 141 11.65 -2.20 -13.95
CA PRO A 141 11.79 -1.15 -14.96
C PRO A 141 12.10 0.16 -14.26
N LYS A 142 13.05 0.93 -14.82
CA LYS A 142 13.25 2.31 -14.40
C LYS A 142 11.97 3.07 -14.75
N ALA A 143 11.47 3.88 -13.82
CA ALA A 143 10.34 4.75 -14.13
C ALA A 143 10.70 5.59 -15.37
N PRO A 144 9.79 5.75 -16.34
CA PRO A 144 10.03 6.70 -17.41
C PRO A 144 10.27 8.07 -16.76
N ASP A 145 11.36 8.73 -17.13
CA ASP A 145 11.63 10.10 -16.72
C ASP A 145 10.50 10.97 -17.28
N THR A 146 9.50 11.30 -16.46
CA THR A 146 8.43 12.25 -16.82
C THR A 146 8.96 13.69 -17.00
N ASP A 147 10.28 13.89 -16.96
CA ASP A 147 10.96 15.16 -17.16
C ASP A 147 11.63 15.31 -18.55
N GLN A 148 11.27 14.48 -19.54
CA GLN A 148 11.55 14.83 -20.94
C GLN A 148 10.54 15.88 -21.44
N GLN A 149 10.60 17.06 -20.85
CA GLN A 149 10.18 18.27 -21.54
C GLN A 149 11.08 18.40 -22.78
N PRO A 150 10.54 18.53 -24.00
CA PRO A 150 11.38 18.72 -25.17
C PRO A 150 12.19 19.98 -24.94
N VAL A 151 13.50 19.86 -24.79
CA VAL A 151 14.39 21.01 -24.80
C VAL A 151 14.19 21.64 -26.18
N PRO A 152 13.69 22.88 -26.29
CA PRO A 152 13.62 23.53 -27.59
C PRO A 152 15.05 23.60 -28.13
N GLU A 153 15.28 23.05 -29.33
CA GLU A 153 16.55 23.19 -30.04
C GLU A 153 16.92 24.68 -30.06
N LEU A 154 17.95 25.06 -29.29
CA LEU A 154 18.53 26.38 -29.39
C LEU A 154 19.16 26.48 -30.79
N THR A 155 18.48 27.20 -31.67
CA THR A 155 18.94 27.58 -33.00
C THR A 155 20.35 28.16 -32.89
N ALA A 156 21.35 27.44 -33.40
CA ALA A 156 22.70 27.97 -33.53
C ALA A 156 22.69 29.11 -34.58
N PRO A 157 23.26 30.30 -34.27
CA PRO A 157 23.37 31.33 -35.29
C PRO A 157 24.40 30.90 -36.35
N SER A 158 23.90 30.74 -37.58
CA SER A 158 24.72 30.58 -38.78
C SER A 158 25.67 31.78 -38.89
N ARG A 159 26.97 31.54 -38.74
CA ARG A 159 28.02 32.53 -39.00
C ARG A 159 28.45 32.39 -40.46
N SER A 160 28.10 33.39 -41.27
CA SER A 160 28.64 33.64 -42.61
C SER A 160 29.34 34.98 -42.61
#